data_AF-A0AAD4TAD2-F1
#
_entry.id   AF-A0AAD4TAD2-F1
#
_cell.length_a   1.000
_cell.length_b   1.000
_cell.length_c   1.000
_cell.angle_alpha   90.00
_cell.angle_beta   90.00
_cell.angle_gamma   90.00
#
_symmetry.space_group_name_H-M   'P 1'
#
loop_
_entity.id
_entity.type
_entity.pdbx_description
1 polymer ?
#
loop_
_entity_poly.entity_id
_entity_poly.type
_entity_poly.pdbx_seq_one_letter_code
_entity_poly.pdbx_strand_id
1 'polypeptide(L)'
;MATSKVPGEPTQTGTAVLETATSAIQGFGPINKIHQHLCAFHFYGYDMTRQVESHHFCAHQNEEMRQCLIYDSPEPHARLIGLEYIVSENLFLTLPDNEKPLWHSHEYEVKSGVLFMPGVPGPIQRQDLDKVAKTYGKTIHFWQVDKGDAFPLGLPQIMMALTRDGQLQDNLAKDVEKRFNVSFDAERENRAYMKGPEHGIHHLANGGGEGIKTVLRETDCKPVESVPRVFV
;
A
#
# COMPACT_ATOMS: atom_id res chain seq x y z
N MET A 1 8.51 0.99 20.58
CA MET A 1 9.27 0.78 19.32
C MET A 1 10.05 2.06 19.05
N ALA A 2 11.33 1.96 18.67
CA ALA A 2 12.15 3.14 18.42
C ALA A 2 11.63 3.85 17.16
N THR A 3 11.05 5.03 17.33
CA THR A 3 10.78 5.95 16.23
C THR A 3 12.14 6.34 15.64
N SER A 4 12.50 5.74 14.49
CA SER A 4 13.59 6.27 13.67
C SER A 4 13.18 7.69 13.29
N LYS A 5 13.70 8.67 14.03
CA LYS A 5 13.39 10.08 13.83
C LYS A 5 14.07 10.48 12.53
N VAL A 6 13.29 10.84 11.52
CA VAL A 6 13.81 11.39 10.27
C VAL A 6 14.81 12.48 10.61
N PRO A 7 16.08 12.39 10.17
CA PRO A 7 17.11 13.35 10.56
C PRO A 7 16.79 14.76 10.10
N GLY A 8 17.16 15.74 10.91
CA GLY A 8 16.91 17.16 10.65
C GLY A 8 16.48 17.90 11.92
N GLU A 9 16.51 19.22 11.86
CA GLU A 9 15.98 20.08 12.91
C GLU A 9 14.45 19.95 12.98
N PRO A 10 13.85 19.96 14.18
CA PRO A 10 12.39 20.02 14.31
C PRO A 10 11.81 21.26 13.62
N THR A 11 10.56 21.16 13.16
CA THR A 11 9.81 22.33 12.68
C THR A 11 9.77 23.39 13.77
N GLN A 12 10.35 24.56 13.49
CA GLN A 12 10.42 25.68 14.43
C GLN A 12 9.04 26.32 14.62
N THR A 13 8.81 26.96 15.77
CA THR A 13 7.53 27.62 16.08
C THR A 13 7.10 28.62 15.02
N GLY A 14 8.03 29.41 14.46
CA GLY A 14 7.73 30.36 13.38
C GLY A 14 7.20 29.67 12.12
N THR A 15 7.80 28.55 11.73
CA THR A 15 7.36 27.73 10.60
C THR A 15 5.98 27.12 10.87
N ALA A 16 5.75 26.55 12.05
CA ALA A 16 4.47 25.95 12.40
C ALA A 16 3.31 26.98 12.37
N VAL A 17 3.55 28.21 12.83
CA VAL A 17 2.56 29.30 12.74
C VAL A 17 2.29 29.67 11.27
N LEU A 18 3.33 29.79 10.45
CA LEU A 18 3.18 30.06 9.01
C LEU A 18 2.39 28.94 8.30
N GLU A 19 2.73 27.68 8.56
CA GLU A 19 2.05 26.51 7.99
C GLU A 19 0.56 26.50 8.38
N THR A 20 0.25 26.81 9.65
CA THR A 20 -1.14 26.94 10.12
C THR A 20 -1.90 28.05 9.39
N ALA A 21 -1.29 29.22 9.21
CA ALA A 21 -1.91 30.33 8.49
C ALA A 21 -2.14 30.00 7.01
N THR A 22 -1.16 29.38 6.36
CA THR A 22 -1.28 29.02 4.93
C THR A 22 -2.25 27.86 4.70
N SER A 23 -2.34 26.88 5.60
CA SER A 23 -3.30 25.78 5.50
C SER A 23 -4.75 26.23 5.69
N ALA A 24 -4.99 27.32 6.43
CA ALA A 24 -6.32 27.92 6.53
C ALA A 24 -6.79 28.60 5.23
N ILE A 25 -5.86 28.96 4.33
CA ILE A 25 -6.15 29.69 3.07
C ILE A 25 -6.18 28.73 1.88
N GLN A 26 -5.32 27.72 1.86
CA GLN A 26 -5.19 26.78 0.74
C GLN A 26 -6.29 25.71 0.74
N GLY A 27 -6.67 25.26 -0.46
CA GLY A 27 -7.61 24.17 -0.64
C GLY A 27 -6.91 22.82 -0.76
N PHE A 28 -7.31 21.84 0.06
CA PHE A 28 -6.77 20.46 0.06
C PHE A 28 -7.69 19.45 -0.62
N GLY A 29 -8.37 19.87 -1.70
CA GLY A 29 -9.40 19.09 -2.39
C GLY A 29 -9.09 17.60 -2.57
N PRO A 30 -7.93 17.23 -3.16
CA PRO A 30 -7.56 15.83 -3.35
C PRO A 30 -7.38 15.03 -2.04
N ILE A 31 -6.73 15.61 -1.04
CA ILE A 31 -6.50 14.95 0.26
C ILE A 31 -7.80 14.77 1.03
N ASN A 32 -8.70 15.76 0.95
CA ASN A 32 -10.01 15.73 1.58
C ASN A 32 -10.96 14.66 1.00
N LYS A 33 -10.58 13.98 -0.09
CA LYS A 33 -11.33 12.85 -0.67
C LYS A 33 -10.97 11.49 -0.06
N ILE A 34 -9.88 11.42 0.71
CA ILE A 34 -9.53 10.22 1.46
C ILE A 34 -10.63 9.93 2.47
N HIS A 35 -11.23 8.74 2.38
CA HIS A 35 -12.39 8.35 3.18
C HIS A 35 -12.27 6.94 3.75
N GLN A 36 -11.15 6.27 3.50
CA GLN A 36 -10.93 4.89 3.92
C GLN A 36 -9.53 4.71 4.49
N HIS A 37 -9.45 4.03 5.62
CA HIS A 37 -8.23 3.54 6.25
C HIS A 37 -8.25 2.00 6.26
N LEU A 38 -7.23 1.36 5.68
CA LEU A 38 -7.03 -0.09 5.73
C LEU A 38 -5.68 -0.39 6.39
N CYS A 39 -5.62 -1.48 7.14
CA CYS A 39 -4.39 -2.10 7.61
C CYS A 39 -4.19 -3.40 6.85
N ALA A 40 -2.99 -3.59 6.29
CA ALA A 40 -2.58 -4.78 5.54
C ALA A 40 -1.08 -5.05 5.71
N PHE A 41 -0.55 -6.11 5.11
CA PHE A 41 0.87 -6.41 5.14
C PHE A 41 1.43 -6.57 3.73
N HIS A 42 2.46 -5.77 3.44
CA HIS A 42 3.17 -5.83 2.18
C HIS A 42 4.46 -6.63 2.29
N PHE A 43 4.75 -7.34 1.21
CA PHE A 43 5.95 -8.13 1.01
C PHE A 43 6.74 -7.55 -0.15
N TYR A 44 8.07 -7.59 -0.09
CA TYR A 44 8.85 -7.19 -1.26
C TYR A 44 8.66 -8.20 -2.38
N GLY A 45 8.35 -7.72 -3.59
CA GLY A 45 8.01 -8.60 -4.71
C GLY A 45 9.07 -9.64 -5.07
N TYR A 46 10.34 -9.42 -4.68
CA TYR A 46 11.44 -10.37 -4.86
C TYR A 46 11.84 -11.13 -3.58
N ASP A 47 11.27 -10.78 -2.43
CA ASP A 47 11.63 -11.32 -1.13
C ASP A 47 10.44 -11.29 -0.17
N MET A 48 9.66 -12.37 -0.20
CA MET A 48 8.48 -12.57 0.66
C MET A 48 8.84 -12.84 2.13
N THR A 49 10.11 -12.81 2.53
CA THR A 49 10.50 -12.90 3.96
C THR A 49 10.48 -11.54 4.64
N ARG A 50 10.56 -10.46 3.86
CA ARG A 50 10.57 -9.08 4.34
C ARG A 50 9.15 -8.51 4.32
N GLN A 51 8.63 -8.21 5.50
CA GLN A 51 7.23 -7.84 5.74
C GLN A 51 7.12 -6.45 6.33
N VAL A 52 6.16 -5.69 5.82
CA VAL A 52 5.88 -4.31 6.25
C VAL A 52 4.39 -4.20 6.55
N GLU A 53 4.04 -3.90 7.79
CA GLU A 53 2.70 -3.42 8.12
C GLU A 53 2.46 -2.11 7.37
N SER A 54 1.31 -2.02 6.72
CA SER A 54 0.99 -0.94 5.80
C SER A 54 -0.39 -0.37 6.12
N HIS A 55 -0.44 0.96 6.23
CA HIS A 55 -1.67 1.70 6.46
C HIS A 55 -2.04 2.49 5.22
N HIS A 56 -3.12 2.06 4.58
CA HIS A 56 -3.62 2.64 3.35
C HIS A 56 -4.66 3.69 3.65
N PHE A 57 -4.47 4.88 3.10
CA PHE A 57 -5.41 5.99 3.16
C PHE A 57 -5.94 6.25 1.75
N CYS A 58 -7.11 5.71 1.47
CA CYS A 58 -7.63 5.56 0.11
C CYS A 58 -8.73 6.58 -0.23
N ALA A 59 -8.72 6.98 -1.49
CA ALA A 59 -9.80 7.71 -2.14
C ALA A 59 -10.21 6.99 -3.43
N HIS A 60 -11.51 6.96 -3.71
CA HIS A 60 -12.04 6.46 -4.98
C HIS A 60 -11.81 7.52 -6.06
N GLN A 61 -11.34 7.07 -7.22
CA GLN A 61 -11.46 7.83 -8.46
C GLN A 61 -12.83 7.57 -9.11
N ASN A 62 -13.30 6.33 -9.00
CA ASN A 62 -14.64 5.86 -9.38
C ASN A 62 -14.91 4.50 -8.69
N GLU A 63 -16.01 3.83 -9.01
CA GLU A 63 -16.38 2.52 -8.42
C GLU A 63 -15.37 1.40 -8.70
N GLU A 64 -14.57 1.52 -9.76
CA GLU A 64 -13.63 0.49 -10.21
C GLU A 64 -12.17 0.81 -9.92
N MET A 65 -11.86 2.03 -9.44
CA MET A 65 -10.48 2.45 -9.18
C MET A 65 -10.36 3.24 -7.88
N ARG A 66 -9.45 2.79 -7.01
CA ARG A 66 -9.00 3.51 -5.82
C ARG A 66 -7.52 3.85 -5.94
N GLN A 67 -7.12 4.93 -5.30
CA GLN A 67 -5.73 5.28 -5.09
C GLN A 67 -5.48 5.54 -3.60
N CYS A 68 -4.38 5.01 -3.09
CA CYS A 68 -4.08 5.03 -1.67
C CYS A 68 -2.70 5.62 -1.42
N LEU A 69 -2.61 6.49 -0.42
CA LEU A 69 -1.35 6.83 0.23
C LEU A 69 -1.04 5.76 1.26
N ILE A 70 0.19 5.23 1.28
CA ILE A 70 0.58 4.18 2.23
C ILE A 70 1.56 4.75 3.25
N TYR A 71 1.25 4.55 4.52
CA TYR A 71 2.08 4.91 5.66
C TYR A 71 2.55 3.67 6.43
N ASP A 72 3.66 3.79 7.14
CA ASP A 72 4.23 2.70 7.97
C ASP A 72 3.57 2.53 9.34
N SER A 73 2.68 3.44 9.72
CA SER A 73 1.90 3.41 10.97
C SER A 73 0.66 4.30 10.81
N PRO A 74 -0.34 4.22 11.69
CA PRO A 74 -1.50 5.11 11.66
C PRO A 74 -1.26 6.41 12.44
N GLU A 75 -0.06 6.61 12.99
CA GLU A 75 0.26 7.69 13.90
C GLU A 75 0.51 9.02 13.15
N PRO A 76 0.33 10.19 13.80
CA PRO A 76 0.51 11.50 13.15
C PRO A 76 1.91 11.77 12.55
N HIS A 77 2.93 11.03 12.98
CA HIS A 77 4.31 11.15 12.50
C HIS A 77 4.74 9.99 11.61
N ALA A 78 3.79 9.22 11.09
CA ALA A 78 4.05 8.11 10.20
C ALA A 78 4.76 8.59 8.92
N ARG A 79 5.64 7.72 8.40
CA ARG A 79 6.35 7.98 7.14
C ARG A 79 5.44 7.60 5.98
N LEU A 80 5.30 8.48 4.99
CA LEU A 80 4.71 8.11 3.71
C LEU A 80 5.69 7.16 3.00
N ILE A 81 5.34 5.89 2.92
CA ILE A 81 6.22 4.85 2.40
C ILE A 81 5.88 4.42 0.98
N GLY A 82 4.66 4.66 0.51
CA GLY A 82 4.20 4.08 -0.75
C GLY A 82 2.91 4.63 -1.32
N LEU A 83 2.56 4.07 -2.47
CA LEU A 83 1.28 4.25 -3.14
C LEU A 83 0.72 2.90 -3.55
N GLU A 84 -0.61 2.79 -3.56
CA GLU A 84 -1.30 1.69 -4.21
C GLU A 84 -2.38 2.21 -5.16
N TYR A 85 -2.49 1.55 -6.31
CA TYR A 85 -3.67 1.64 -7.17
C TYR A 85 -4.44 0.33 -7.06
N ILE A 86 -5.72 0.41 -6.69
CA ILE A 86 -6.62 -0.75 -6.60
C ILE A 86 -7.59 -0.65 -7.77
N VAL A 87 -7.72 -1.72 -8.55
CA VAL A 87 -8.62 -1.79 -9.69
C VAL A 87 -9.54 -3.01 -9.63
N SER A 88 -10.75 -2.89 -10.19
CA SER A 88 -11.65 -4.03 -10.38
C SER A 88 -10.99 -5.13 -11.22
N GLU A 89 -11.47 -6.37 -11.08
CA GLU A 89 -11.08 -7.47 -11.97
C GLU A 89 -11.28 -7.11 -13.45
N ASN A 90 -12.39 -6.44 -13.78
CA ASN A 90 -12.67 -6.01 -15.15
C ASN A 90 -11.55 -5.14 -15.71
N LEU A 91 -11.13 -4.11 -14.98
CA LEU A 91 -10.04 -3.24 -15.40
C LEU A 91 -8.71 -3.98 -15.45
N PHE A 92 -8.42 -4.82 -14.45
CA PHE A 92 -7.22 -5.64 -14.42
C PHE A 92 -7.10 -6.54 -15.67
N LEU A 93 -8.19 -7.15 -16.12
CA LEU A 93 -8.20 -8.01 -17.30
C LEU A 93 -7.91 -7.26 -18.60
N THR A 94 -8.13 -5.94 -18.64
CA THR A 94 -7.76 -5.09 -19.79
C THR A 94 -6.28 -4.72 -19.85
N LEU A 95 -5.53 -4.96 -18.77
CA LEU A 95 -4.12 -4.60 -18.72
C LEU A 95 -3.30 -5.43 -19.71
N PRO A 96 -2.22 -4.87 -20.28
CA PRO A 96 -1.23 -5.66 -21.00
C PRO A 96 -0.67 -6.79 -20.15
N ASP A 97 -0.38 -7.94 -20.75
CA ASP A 97 0.11 -9.12 -20.01
C ASP A 97 1.45 -8.86 -19.30
N ASN A 98 2.31 -7.99 -19.85
CA ASN A 98 3.57 -7.60 -19.21
C ASN A 98 3.38 -6.66 -18.00
N GLU A 99 2.20 -6.08 -17.83
CA GLU A 99 1.86 -5.20 -16.70
C GLU A 99 1.29 -6.01 -15.52
N LYS A 100 0.46 -7.03 -15.80
CA LYS A 100 -0.21 -7.86 -14.78
C LYS A 100 0.69 -8.42 -13.67
N PRO A 101 1.94 -8.84 -13.91
CA PRO A 101 2.85 -9.29 -12.85
C PRO A 101 3.13 -8.25 -11.77
N LEU A 102 2.99 -6.95 -12.07
CA LEU A 102 3.20 -5.86 -11.11
C LEU A 102 2.03 -5.71 -10.12
N TRP A 103 0.95 -6.48 -10.29
CA TRP A 103 -0.26 -6.40 -9.49
C TRP A 103 -0.43 -7.68 -8.67
N HIS A 104 -1.01 -7.56 -7.49
CA HIS A 104 -1.39 -8.69 -6.64
C HIS A 104 -2.91 -8.74 -6.44
N SER A 105 -3.45 -9.92 -6.15
CA SER A 105 -4.86 -10.08 -5.78
C SER A 105 -5.04 -9.81 -4.29
N HIS A 106 -6.09 -9.07 -3.91
CA HIS A 106 -6.44 -8.86 -2.49
C HIS A 106 -7.25 -10.02 -1.90
N GLU A 107 -7.65 -11.02 -2.69
CA GLU A 107 -8.58 -12.06 -2.28
C GLU A 107 -8.17 -12.70 -0.94
N TYR A 108 -6.92 -13.16 -0.86
CA TYR A 108 -6.47 -13.93 0.29
C TYR A 108 -6.28 -13.04 1.52
N GLU A 109 -5.77 -11.83 1.38
CA GLU A 109 -5.62 -10.88 2.50
C GLU A 109 -6.96 -10.54 3.13
N VAL A 110 -7.99 -10.33 2.30
CA VAL A 110 -9.34 -10.03 2.78
C VAL A 110 -9.95 -11.25 3.47
N LYS A 111 -9.93 -12.41 2.80
CA LYS A 111 -10.60 -13.62 3.29
C LYS A 111 -9.90 -14.26 4.49
N SER A 112 -8.59 -14.05 4.65
CA SER A 112 -7.82 -14.51 5.82
C SER A 112 -8.09 -13.67 7.08
N GLY A 113 -8.84 -12.57 6.98
CA GLY A 113 -9.09 -11.66 8.10
C GLY A 113 -7.99 -10.64 8.36
N VAL A 114 -6.82 -10.80 7.72
CA VAL A 114 -5.61 -10.01 7.94
C VAL A 114 -5.75 -8.56 7.47
N LEU A 115 -6.39 -8.34 6.32
CA LEU A 115 -6.71 -6.99 5.86
C LEU A 115 -8.01 -6.52 6.53
N PHE A 116 -7.97 -5.40 7.24
CA PHE A 116 -9.15 -4.87 7.94
C PHE A 116 -9.18 -3.34 7.95
N MET A 117 -10.34 -2.78 8.32
CA MET A 117 -10.53 -1.34 8.52
C MET A 117 -10.45 -0.99 10.00
N PRO A 118 -9.37 -0.33 10.48
CA PRO A 118 -9.25 0.04 11.90
C PRO A 118 -10.43 0.89 12.39
N GLY A 119 -10.97 0.54 13.57
CA GLY A 119 -12.08 1.27 14.20
C GLY A 119 -13.46 1.09 13.53
N VAL A 120 -13.56 0.37 12.40
CA VAL A 120 -14.84 0.13 11.71
C VAL A 120 -15.46 -1.19 12.17
N PRO A 121 -16.73 -1.20 12.62
CA PRO A 121 -17.40 -2.43 13.04
C PRO A 121 -17.41 -3.52 11.96
N GLY A 122 -17.21 -4.77 12.37
CA GLY A 122 -17.12 -5.94 11.48
C GLY A 122 -18.19 -6.00 10.38
N PRO A 123 -19.50 -5.94 10.70
CA PRO A 123 -20.55 -5.98 9.68
C PRO A 123 -20.47 -4.86 8.64
N ILE A 124 -19.96 -3.68 9.02
CA ILE A 124 -19.85 -2.52 8.13
C ILE A 124 -18.64 -2.69 7.21
N GLN A 125 -17.46 -2.99 7.76
CA GLN A 125 -16.26 -3.18 6.93
C GLN A 125 -16.44 -4.33 5.92
N ARG A 126 -17.16 -5.40 6.31
CA ARG A 126 -17.40 -6.54 5.41
C ARG A 126 -18.16 -6.18 4.13
N GLN A 127 -18.96 -5.11 4.12
CA GLN A 127 -19.63 -4.65 2.90
C GLN A 127 -18.65 -4.11 1.87
N ASP A 128 -17.63 -3.37 2.32
CA ASP A 128 -16.58 -2.88 1.43
C ASP A 128 -15.58 -3.99 1.08
N LEU A 129 -15.19 -4.79 2.07
CA LEU A 129 -14.23 -5.86 1.88
C LEU A 129 -14.71 -6.96 0.92
N ASP A 130 -16.02 -7.23 0.82
CA ASP A 130 -16.54 -8.14 -0.22
C ASP A 130 -16.29 -7.63 -1.65
N LYS A 131 -16.19 -6.31 -1.83
CA LYS A 131 -15.74 -5.72 -3.10
C LYS A 131 -14.23 -5.81 -3.25
N VAL A 132 -13.48 -5.46 -2.19
CA VAL A 132 -12.00 -5.49 -2.20
C VAL A 132 -11.46 -6.91 -2.45
N ALA A 133 -12.13 -7.96 -1.97
CA ALA A 133 -11.73 -9.34 -2.24
C ALA A 133 -11.65 -9.70 -3.74
N LYS A 134 -12.27 -8.89 -4.61
CA LYS A 134 -12.39 -9.09 -6.06
C LYS A 134 -11.50 -8.13 -6.87
N THR A 135 -10.63 -7.37 -6.20
CA THR A 135 -9.78 -6.36 -6.85
C THR A 135 -8.31 -6.79 -6.90
N TYR A 136 -7.55 -6.08 -7.72
CA TYR A 136 -6.10 -6.23 -7.83
C TYR A 136 -5.42 -4.91 -7.44
N GLY A 137 -4.27 -5.00 -6.76
CA GLY A 137 -3.50 -3.87 -6.26
C GLY A 137 -2.11 -3.78 -6.91
N LYS A 138 -1.72 -2.60 -7.40
CA LYS A 138 -0.33 -2.29 -7.77
C LYS A 138 0.27 -1.40 -6.70
N THR A 139 1.12 -2.01 -5.87
CA THR A 139 1.73 -1.35 -4.72
C THR A 139 3.21 -1.09 -4.95
N ILE A 140 3.61 0.15 -4.69
CA ILE A 140 5.00 0.60 -4.80
C ILE A 140 5.41 1.25 -3.49
N HIS A 141 6.46 0.72 -2.85
CA HIS A 141 7.11 1.37 -1.71
C HIS A 141 8.35 2.13 -2.15
N PHE A 142 8.43 3.39 -1.74
CA PHE A 142 9.59 4.28 -1.91
C PHE A 142 10.53 4.25 -0.71
N TRP A 143 10.05 3.87 0.48
CA TRP A 143 10.85 3.76 1.69
C TRP A 143 10.87 2.33 2.23
N GLN A 144 12.07 1.75 2.30
CA GLN A 144 12.29 0.42 2.88
C GLN A 144 12.44 0.47 4.40
N VAL A 145 11.35 0.77 5.11
CA VAL A 145 11.38 1.03 6.57
C VAL A 145 11.88 -0.14 7.42
N ASP A 146 11.75 -1.37 6.93
CA ASP A 146 12.24 -2.59 7.59
C ASP A 146 13.78 -2.68 7.63
N LYS A 147 14.50 -1.94 6.77
CA LYS A 147 15.96 -1.83 6.84
C LYS A 147 16.46 -0.92 7.97
N GLY A 148 15.56 -0.12 8.55
CA GLY A 148 15.92 0.87 9.57
C GLY A 148 16.55 2.15 9.03
N ASP A 149 16.59 2.33 7.70
CA ASP A 149 17.12 3.54 7.08
C ASP A 149 16.33 4.79 7.51
N ALA A 150 17.06 5.86 7.81
CA ALA A 150 16.50 7.10 8.32
C ALA A 150 15.85 7.99 7.23
N PHE A 151 16.06 7.64 5.96
CA PHE A 151 15.51 8.29 4.76
C PHE A 151 15.12 7.23 3.71
N PRO A 152 14.27 7.56 2.72
CA PRO A 152 13.86 6.63 1.66
C PRO A 152 15.00 6.37 0.65
N LEU A 153 15.96 5.53 1.05
CA LEU A 153 17.11 5.15 0.22
C LEU A 153 16.77 4.00 -0.72
N GLY A 154 17.39 4.03 -1.91
CA GLY A 154 17.29 2.98 -2.93
C GLY A 154 16.14 3.18 -3.91
N LEU A 155 15.95 2.19 -4.79
CA LEU A 155 14.92 2.25 -5.83
C LEU A 155 13.53 1.93 -5.24
N PRO A 156 12.45 2.47 -5.83
CA PRO A 156 11.09 2.05 -5.52
C PRO A 156 10.94 0.54 -5.72
N GLN A 157 10.25 -0.13 -4.80
CA GLN A 157 10.05 -1.58 -4.83
C GLN A 157 8.59 -1.89 -5.12
N ILE A 158 8.36 -2.84 -6.03
CA ILE A 158 7.06 -3.46 -6.20
C ILE A 158 6.78 -4.33 -4.98
N MET A 159 5.59 -4.18 -4.42
CA MET A 159 5.15 -4.95 -3.26
C MET A 159 4.06 -5.96 -3.66
N MET A 160 4.03 -7.06 -2.92
CA MET A 160 3.08 -8.16 -3.04
C MET A 160 2.31 -8.33 -1.74
N ALA A 161 1.22 -9.08 -1.83
CA ALA A 161 0.30 -9.38 -0.75
C ALA A 161 0.43 -10.83 -0.24
N LEU A 162 -0.28 -11.14 0.85
CA LEU A 162 -0.51 -12.54 1.20
C LEU A 162 -1.31 -13.27 0.10
N THR A 163 -0.95 -14.52 -0.13
CA THR A 163 -1.57 -15.41 -1.12
C THR A 163 -1.98 -16.77 -0.53
N ARG A 164 -1.45 -17.12 0.65
CA ARG A 164 -1.70 -18.40 1.33
C ARG A 164 -1.31 -18.35 2.81
N ASP A 165 -1.75 -19.38 3.55
CA ASP A 165 -1.42 -19.55 4.96
C ASP A 165 0.09 -19.71 5.20
N GLY A 166 0.56 -19.29 6.38
CA GLY A 166 1.95 -19.43 6.80
C GLY A 166 2.92 -18.40 6.24
N GLN A 167 2.44 -17.35 5.55
CA GLN A 167 3.29 -16.28 5.04
C GLN A 167 3.56 -15.17 6.06
N LEU A 168 2.55 -14.75 6.84
CA LEU A 168 2.69 -13.68 7.83
C LEU A 168 3.43 -14.16 9.07
N GLN A 169 4.38 -13.36 9.58
CA GLN A 169 5.09 -13.70 10.81
C GLN A 169 4.18 -13.60 12.03
N ASP A 170 4.16 -14.64 12.87
CA ASP A 170 3.29 -14.74 14.06
C ASP A 170 3.43 -13.57 15.04
N ASN A 171 4.64 -13.04 15.22
CA ASN A 171 4.90 -11.91 16.10
C ASN A 171 4.28 -10.61 15.56
N LEU A 172 4.33 -10.40 14.24
CA LEU A 172 3.70 -9.25 13.58
C LEU A 172 2.18 -9.36 13.66
N ALA A 173 1.63 -10.55 13.40
CA ALA A 173 0.19 -10.79 13.49
C ALA A 173 -0.34 -10.49 14.90
N LYS A 174 0.28 -11.09 15.93
CA LYS A 174 -0.13 -10.91 17.34
C LYS A 174 0.01 -9.47 17.82
N ASP A 175 1.01 -8.74 17.34
CA ASP A 175 1.21 -7.34 17.68
C ASP A 175 0.08 -6.46 17.13
N VAL A 176 -0.30 -6.64 15.85
CA VAL A 176 -1.42 -5.91 15.22
C VAL A 176 -2.75 -6.28 15.85
N GLU A 177 -3.04 -7.57 16.04
CA GLU A 177 -4.26 -8.05 16.70
C GLU A 177 -4.43 -7.40 18.08
N LYS A 178 -3.36 -7.35 18.87
CA LYS A 178 -3.34 -6.71 20.18
C LYS A 178 -3.55 -5.20 20.08
N ARG A 179 -2.83 -4.50 19.18
CA ARG A 179 -2.92 -3.03 19.05
C ARG A 179 -4.30 -2.56 18.61
N PHE A 180 -4.93 -3.28 17.69
CA PHE A 180 -6.22 -2.90 17.15
C PHE A 180 -7.41 -3.62 17.80
N ASN A 181 -7.14 -4.54 18.75
CA ASN A 181 -8.16 -5.37 19.41
C ASN A 181 -9.03 -6.10 18.38
N VAL A 182 -8.38 -6.77 17.41
CA VAL A 182 -9.01 -7.58 16.36
C VAL A 182 -8.53 -9.02 16.47
N SER A 183 -9.32 -9.95 15.93
CA SER A 183 -8.90 -11.34 15.75
C SER A 183 -8.98 -11.70 14.28
N PHE A 184 -7.84 -12.03 13.67
CA PHE A 184 -7.77 -12.41 12.27
C PHE A 184 -8.52 -13.72 12.02
N ASP A 185 -8.39 -14.70 12.92
CA ASP A 185 -9.12 -15.97 12.81
C ASP A 185 -10.64 -15.78 12.91
N ALA A 186 -11.12 -14.95 13.84
CA ALA A 186 -12.55 -14.67 13.93
C ALA A 186 -13.06 -13.94 12.68
N GLU A 187 -12.28 -12.99 12.13
CA GLU A 187 -12.63 -12.32 10.89
C GLU A 187 -12.56 -13.25 9.67
N ARG A 188 -11.63 -14.22 9.64
CA ARG A 188 -11.57 -15.28 8.63
C ARG A 188 -12.85 -16.10 8.62
N GLU A 189 -13.29 -16.56 9.79
CA GLU A 189 -14.55 -17.30 9.94
C GLU A 189 -15.75 -16.45 9.47
N ASN A 190 -15.80 -15.20 9.92
CA ASN A 190 -16.85 -14.25 9.54
C ASN A 190 -16.86 -13.92 8.04
N ARG A 191 -15.76 -14.16 7.32
CA ARG A 191 -15.61 -13.84 5.88
C ARG A 191 -15.57 -15.09 5.00
N ALA A 192 -15.79 -16.29 5.56
CA ALA A 192 -15.77 -17.54 4.81
C ALA A 192 -16.76 -17.59 3.63
N TYR A 193 -17.82 -16.77 3.66
CA TYR A 193 -18.80 -16.65 2.58
C TYR A 193 -18.33 -15.77 1.40
N MET A 194 -17.29 -14.95 1.58
CA MET A 194 -16.81 -14.02 0.56
C MET A 194 -16.15 -14.77 -0.60
N LYS A 195 -16.40 -14.26 -1.81
CA LYS A 195 -15.77 -14.77 -3.04
C LYS A 195 -14.65 -13.83 -3.48
N GLY A 196 -13.64 -14.42 -4.11
CA GLY A 196 -12.62 -13.67 -4.83
C GLY A 196 -13.09 -13.24 -6.23
N PRO A 197 -12.15 -12.89 -7.12
CA PRO A 197 -12.43 -12.58 -8.51
C PRO A 197 -13.28 -13.66 -9.19
N GLU A 198 -14.18 -13.26 -10.08
CA GLU A 198 -15.14 -14.12 -10.79
C GLU A 198 -14.45 -15.20 -11.62
N HIS A 199 -13.32 -14.88 -12.23
CA HIS A 199 -12.53 -15.82 -13.05
C HIS A 199 -11.43 -16.52 -12.26
N GLY A 200 -11.43 -16.37 -10.93
CA GLY A 200 -10.33 -16.77 -10.07
C GLY A 200 -9.12 -15.84 -10.20
N ILE A 201 -8.11 -16.06 -9.35
CA ILE A 201 -6.88 -15.26 -9.40
C ILE A 201 -6.17 -15.50 -10.74
N HIS A 202 -5.97 -14.44 -11.49
CA HIS A 202 -5.29 -14.51 -12.78
C HIS A 202 -3.83 -14.96 -12.62
N HIS A 203 -3.39 -15.94 -13.41
CA HIS A 203 -2.07 -16.56 -13.27
C HIS A 203 -0.88 -15.60 -13.46
N LEU A 204 -1.06 -14.50 -14.21
CA LEU A 204 -0.04 -13.45 -14.35
C LEU A 204 -0.01 -12.44 -13.19
N ALA A 205 -0.98 -12.44 -12.28
CA ALA A 205 -0.89 -11.61 -11.07
C ALA A 205 0.13 -12.19 -10.08
N ASN A 206 0.36 -11.50 -8.97
CA ASN A 206 1.25 -11.94 -7.89
C ASN A 206 2.67 -12.29 -8.39
N GLY A 207 3.24 -11.43 -9.24
CA GLY A 207 4.56 -11.66 -9.82
C GLY A 207 4.61 -12.66 -10.97
N GLY A 208 3.47 -13.22 -11.40
CA GLY A 208 3.43 -14.34 -12.36
C GLY A 208 4.06 -15.62 -11.80
N GLY A 209 4.15 -15.74 -10.46
CA GLY A 209 4.83 -16.84 -9.78
C GLY A 209 6.33 -16.61 -9.55
N GLU A 210 6.88 -15.49 -10.02
CA GLU A 210 8.31 -15.15 -9.92
C GLU A 210 8.55 -13.93 -9.02
N GLY A 211 9.81 -13.73 -8.63
CA GLY A 211 10.23 -12.56 -7.87
C GLY A 211 10.39 -11.31 -8.75
N ILE A 212 9.82 -10.18 -8.34
CA ILE A 212 9.94 -8.90 -9.05
C ILE A 212 10.85 -7.93 -8.31
N LYS A 213 11.91 -7.47 -8.98
CA LYS A 213 12.87 -6.50 -8.45
C LYS A 213 13.11 -5.36 -9.41
N THR A 214 13.00 -4.13 -8.93
CA THR A 214 13.38 -2.93 -9.69
C THR A 214 14.89 -2.88 -9.86
N VAL A 215 15.34 -2.62 -11.09
CA VAL A 215 16.76 -2.45 -11.43
C VAL A 215 16.97 -1.09 -12.10
N LEU A 216 18.01 -0.38 -11.66
CA LEU A 216 18.45 0.83 -12.33
C LEU A 216 19.18 0.45 -13.60
N ARG A 217 18.87 1.11 -14.71
CA ARG A 217 19.58 0.97 -15.97
C ARG A 217 19.82 2.35 -16.55
N GLU A 218 21.05 2.60 -16.97
CA GLU A 218 21.36 3.79 -17.76
C GLU A 218 20.71 3.66 -19.14
N THR A 219 20.23 4.78 -19.66
CA THR A 219 19.64 4.87 -20.99
C THR A 219 19.93 6.25 -21.57
N ASP A 220 19.94 6.36 -22.89
CA ASP A 220 20.20 7.63 -23.55
C ASP A 220 19.13 8.66 -23.19
N CYS A 221 19.57 9.82 -22.71
CA CYS A 221 18.70 10.98 -22.56
C CYS A 221 18.30 11.46 -23.96
N LYS A 222 17.02 11.29 -24.32
CA LYS A 222 16.48 11.77 -25.61
C LYS A 222 16.74 13.28 -25.71
N PRO A 223 17.32 13.76 -26.82
CA PRO A 223 17.56 15.20 -26.96
C PRO A 223 16.22 15.93 -26.92
N VAL A 224 16.14 16.99 -26.11
CA VAL A 224 15.15 18.05 -26.35
C VAL A 224 15.62 18.75 -27.62
N GLU A 225 14.78 18.83 -28.64
CA GLU A 225 15.08 19.69 -29.79
C GLU A 225 15.33 21.11 -29.26
N SER A 226 16.60 21.53 -29.27
CA SER A 226 17.13 22.83 -28.84
C SER A 226 17.13 23.18 -27.34
N VAL A 227 18.06 22.62 -26.55
CA VAL A 227 18.84 23.40 -25.57
C VAL A 227 20.26 22.82 -25.48
N PRO A 228 21.35 23.60 -25.61
CA PRO A 228 22.70 23.11 -25.39
C PRO A 228 22.84 22.59 -23.96
N ARG A 229 23.36 21.36 -23.84
CA ARG A 229 23.61 20.68 -22.57
C ARG A 229 24.38 21.59 -21.61
N VAL A 230 23.80 21.89 -20.46
CA VAL A 230 24.57 22.19 -19.25
C VAL A 230 24.07 21.25 -18.17
N PHE A 231 24.64 20.06 -18.16
CA PHE A 231 24.72 19.24 -16.94
C PHE A 231 26.22 19.17 -16.63
N VAL A 232 26.63 19.91 -15.60
CA VAL A 232 27.93 19.77 -14.94
C VAL A 232 27.79 18.67 -13.89
#